data_AF-A4XME5-F1
#
_entry.id   AF-A4XME5-F1
#
_cell.length_a   1.000
_cell.length_b   1.000
_cell.length_c   1.000
_cell.angle_alpha   90.00
_cell.angle_beta   90.00
_cell.angle_gamma   90.00
#
_symmetry.space_group_name_H-M   'P 1'
#
loop_
_entity.id
_entity.type
_entity.pdbx_description
1 polymer ?
#
loop_
_entity_poly.entity_id
_entity_poly.type
_entity_poly.pdbx_seq_one_letter_code
_entity_poly.pdbx_strand_id
1 'polypeptide(L)'
;MRINMKHVWIVLKKELKDAFRDRRALFMNFILPILTTPLMLLVIIYATKSAYEVKPEKTKICITGEQYAKQLVDLIKNSQFDIVQSSNPKKDLQDGKIKAVIEIPQNFSDHLSKEKQVNIKILVDGSDSKSSNVGLILSEIITDYAKNITKQRLLSKNINPEIIEPIVITKENVAPPRKMALFLLAILVPMFVVLNTSLGGINVAIDITAGEKERGTLEPLLTTAASRISLVTGKYISVSIMAIISGVTSLIGLGLTFWFLPLAFGENATKELGDIAALALPASIYFVMFIVVVLTAIIFSAVEVAIASYARSFKEAQTYLTPITFLVLILAYFTMYKTPNDLVGSYFIIPLINSLAIFKELIYGIINIQHLLLFIVSSTVYLVASIIFASKMFENEKVLFRS
;
A
#
# COMPACT_ATOMS: atom_id res chain seq x y z
N MET A 1 17.46 42.21 5.44
CA MET A 1 16.25 41.93 6.26
C MET A 1 16.65 40.91 7.32
N ARG A 2 16.73 41.27 8.61
CA ARG A 2 17.23 40.36 9.66
C ARG A 2 16.07 39.59 10.32
N ILE A 3 16.21 38.28 10.48
CA ILE A 3 15.27 37.44 11.23
C ILE A 3 15.38 37.80 12.71
N ASN A 4 14.27 38.22 13.33
CA ASN A 4 14.19 38.37 14.78
C ASN A 4 13.56 37.10 15.38
N MET A 5 14.37 36.30 16.10
CA MET A 5 13.93 35.05 16.72
C MET A 5 12.82 35.24 17.75
N LYS A 6 12.74 36.40 18.42
CA LYS A 6 11.63 36.68 19.34
C LYS A 6 10.31 36.77 18.60
N HIS A 7 10.29 37.43 17.43
CA HIS A 7 9.10 37.54 16.59
C HIS A 7 8.69 36.17 16.03
N VAL A 8 9.65 35.38 15.55
CA VAL A 8 9.40 34.00 15.08
C VAL A 8 8.74 33.17 16.18
N TRP A 9 9.27 33.22 17.40
CA TRP A 9 8.73 32.48 18.53
C TRP A 9 7.32 32.91 18.94
N ILE A 10 7.03 34.22 18.90
CA ILE A 10 5.69 34.76 19.20
C ILE A 10 4.67 34.24 18.18
N VAL A 11 4.99 34.31 16.89
CA VAL A 11 4.13 33.81 15.81
C VAL A 11 3.94 32.30 15.97
N LEU A 12 5.03 31.55 16.10
CA LEU A 12 4.99 30.10 16.30
C LEU A 12 4.08 29.70 17.47
N LYS A 13 4.22 30.35 18.62
CA LYS A 13 3.40 30.07 19.81
C LYS A 13 1.92 30.35 19.57
N LYS A 14 1.60 31.43 18.84
CA LYS A 14 0.22 31.76 18.46
C LYS A 14 -0.34 30.68 17.53
N GLU A 15 0.32 30.43 16.41
CA GLU A 15 -0.19 29.51 15.38
C GLU A 15 -0.30 28.06 15.90
N LEU A 16 0.65 27.59 16.71
CA LEU A 16 0.54 26.27 17.34
C LEU A 16 -0.62 26.24 18.35
N LYS A 17 -0.78 27.28 19.17
CA LYS A 17 -1.89 27.33 20.13
C LYS A 17 -3.24 27.25 19.42
N ASP A 18 -3.38 27.89 18.27
CA ASP A 18 -4.60 27.85 17.46
C ASP A 18 -4.77 26.48 16.78
N ALA A 19 -3.70 25.91 16.21
CA ALA A 19 -3.72 24.57 15.61
C ALA A 19 -4.07 23.46 16.62
N PHE A 20 -3.57 23.54 17.85
CA PHE A 20 -3.90 22.61 18.94
C PHE A 20 -5.29 22.85 19.56
N ARG A 21 -5.94 23.99 19.26
CA ARG A 21 -7.33 24.25 19.68
C ARG A 21 -8.33 23.78 18.65
N ASP A 22 -7.95 23.71 17.39
CA ASP A 22 -8.78 23.16 16.34
C ASP A 22 -8.87 21.63 16.49
N ARG A 23 -10.02 21.17 16.99
CA ARG A 23 -10.34 19.74 17.15
C ARG A 23 -10.25 18.96 15.83
N ARG A 24 -10.56 19.61 14.71
CA ARG A 24 -10.49 18.99 13.39
C ARG A 24 -9.04 18.79 12.97
N ALA A 25 -8.19 19.81 13.14
CA ALA A 25 -6.75 19.68 12.88
C ALA A 25 -6.10 18.63 13.78
N LEU A 26 -6.45 18.59 15.07
CA LEU A 26 -5.98 17.55 15.98
C LEU A 26 -6.42 16.16 15.56
N PHE A 27 -7.69 15.96 15.17
CA PHE A 27 -8.16 14.67 14.69
C PHE A 27 -7.38 14.22 13.45
N MET A 28 -7.18 15.12 12.48
CA MET A 28 -6.48 14.81 11.23
C MET A 28 -4.99 14.53 11.42
N ASN A 29 -4.34 15.12 12.42
CA ASN A 29 -2.88 14.97 12.61
C ASN A 29 -2.50 13.97 13.71
N PHE A 30 -3.42 13.64 14.62
CA PHE A 30 -3.17 12.66 15.68
C PHE A 30 -3.94 11.36 15.45
N ILE A 31 -5.27 11.44 15.35
CA ILE A 31 -6.13 10.26 15.38
C ILE A 31 -6.09 9.55 14.02
N LEU A 32 -6.22 10.31 12.93
CA LEU A 32 -6.27 9.74 11.59
C LEU A 32 -4.97 9.00 11.21
N PRO A 33 -3.75 9.51 11.41
CA PRO A 33 -2.52 8.80 11.03
C PRO A 33 -2.27 7.54 11.86
N ILE A 34 -2.62 7.57 13.16
CA ILE A 34 -2.53 6.41 14.07
C ILE A 34 -3.43 5.29 13.60
N LEU A 35 -4.66 5.62 13.17
CA LEU A 35 -5.66 4.62 12.77
C LEU A 35 -5.51 4.19 11.32
N THR A 36 -5.13 5.09 10.40
CA THR A 36 -5.07 4.80 8.96
C THR A 36 -4.11 3.67 8.63
N THR A 37 -2.90 3.69 9.19
CA THR A 37 -1.88 2.67 8.93
C THR A 37 -2.35 1.25 9.31
N PRO A 38 -2.79 0.98 10.55
CA PRO A 38 -3.30 -0.35 10.92
C PRO A 38 -4.63 -0.66 10.21
N LEU A 39 -5.58 0.28 10.14
CA LEU A 39 -6.89 0.03 9.54
C LEU A 39 -6.78 -0.36 8.07
N MET A 40 -5.97 0.36 7.28
CA MET A 40 -5.79 0.06 5.87
C MET A 40 -5.11 -1.28 5.67
N LEU A 41 -4.13 -1.64 6.51
CA LEU A 41 -3.53 -2.97 6.45
C LEU A 41 -4.57 -4.06 6.74
N LEU A 42 -5.39 -3.90 7.78
CA LEU A 42 -6.48 -4.84 8.11
C LEU A 42 -7.46 -5.01 6.95
N VAL A 43 -7.92 -3.88 6.38
CA VAL A 43 -8.85 -3.88 5.25
C VAL A 43 -8.26 -4.61 4.05
N ILE A 44 -6.98 -4.40 3.75
CA ILE A 44 -6.33 -5.03 2.60
C ILE A 44 -6.10 -6.52 2.85
N ILE A 45 -5.62 -6.93 4.02
CA ILE A 45 -5.48 -8.35 4.37
C ILE A 45 -6.84 -9.06 4.22
N TYR A 46 -7.90 -8.46 4.76
CA TYR A 46 -9.25 -9.00 4.64
C TYR A 46 -9.74 -9.04 3.19
N ALA A 47 -9.51 -7.97 2.41
CA ALA A 47 -9.89 -7.90 1.01
C ALA A 47 -9.13 -8.94 0.17
N THR A 48 -7.83 -9.10 0.36
CA THR A 48 -7.00 -10.12 -0.31
C THR A 48 -7.45 -11.52 0.10
N LYS A 49 -7.63 -11.79 1.39
CA LYS A 49 -8.16 -13.09 1.84
C LYS A 49 -9.52 -13.37 1.21
N SER A 50 -10.45 -12.42 1.25
CA SER A 50 -11.77 -12.57 0.65
C SER A 50 -11.73 -12.74 -0.86
N ALA A 51 -10.80 -12.10 -1.57
CA ALA A 51 -10.67 -12.18 -3.03
C ALA A 51 -10.05 -13.51 -3.50
N TYR A 52 -9.10 -14.06 -2.74
CA TYR A 52 -8.31 -15.23 -3.15
C TYR A 52 -8.73 -16.53 -2.47
N GLU A 53 -9.31 -16.50 -1.27
CA GLU A 53 -9.70 -17.71 -0.52
C GLU A 53 -10.86 -18.42 -1.23
N VAL A 54 -10.52 -19.53 -1.90
CA VAL A 54 -11.48 -20.51 -2.39
C VAL A 54 -11.74 -21.49 -1.26
N LYS A 55 -12.97 -21.52 -0.73
CA LYS A 55 -13.43 -22.59 0.17
C LYS A 55 -14.15 -23.61 -0.70
N PRO A 56 -13.55 -24.77 -1.03
CA PRO A 56 -14.15 -25.73 -1.95
C PRO A 56 -15.58 -26.10 -1.54
N GLU A 57 -15.80 -26.35 -0.24
CA GLU A 57 -17.11 -26.67 0.38
C GLU A 57 -18.25 -25.69 0.09
N LYS A 58 -17.94 -24.44 -0.30
CA LYS A 58 -18.94 -23.39 -0.58
C LYS A 58 -18.90 -22.90 -2.02
N THR A 59 -18.09 -23.53 -2.86
CA THR A 59 -17.83 -23.08 -4.22
C THR A 59 -18.61 -23.94 -5.20
N LYS A 60 -19.62 -23.32 -5.84
CA LYS A 60 -20.47 -23.97 -6.84
C LYS A 60 -19.74 -24.11 -8.16
N ILE A 61 -19.64 -25.32 -8.66
CA ILE A 61 -19.11 -25.64 -9.99
C ILE A 61 -20.15 -26.43 -10.78
N CYS A 62 -20.10 -26.34 -12.10
CA CYS A 62 -20.96 -27.14 -12.96
C CYS A 62 -20.11 -28.10 -13.79
N ILE A 63 -20.51 -29.37 -13.84
CA ILE A 63 -19.86 -30.36 -14.71
C ILE A 63 -20.88 -30.79 -15.75
N THR A 64 -20.54 -30.59 -17.03
CA THR A 64 -21.34 -31.10 -18.13
C THR A 64 -20.74 -32.43 -18.60
N GLY A 65 -21.59 -33.45 -18.75
CA GLY A 65 -21.13 -34.79 -19.13
C GLY A 65 -20.65 -35.66 -17.96
N GLU A 66 -21.15 -35.44 -16.74
CA GLU A 66 -20.79 -36.23 -15.54
C GLU A 66 -20.86 -37.76 -15.75
N GLN A 67 -21.86 -38.22 -16.52
CA GLN A 67 -22.07 -39.63 -16.84
C GLN A 67 -20.90 -40.28 -17.57
N TYR A 68 -20.10 -39.50 -18.30
CA TYR A 68 -18.98 -40.00 -19.11
C TYR A 68 -17.68 -40.15 -18.32
N ALA A 69 -17.59 -39.65 -17.08
CA ALA A 69 -16.32 -39.64 -16.34
C ALA A 69 -16.51 -39.78 -14.82
N LYS A 70 -17.20 -40.85 -14.37
CA LYS A 70 -17.52 -41.09 -12.96
C LYS A 70 -16.32 -40.93 -12.01
N GLN A 71 -15.19 -41.57 -12.33
CA GLN A 71 -13.98 -41.50 -11.50
C GLN A 71 -13.42 -40.08 -11.32
N LEU A 72 -13.42 -39.27 -12.39
CA LEU A 72 -12.97 -37.88 -12.32
C LEU A 72 -13.96 -37.02 -11.51
N VAL A 73 -15.26 -37.25 -11.69
CA VAL A 73 -16.31 -36.54 -10.92
C VAL A 73 -16.20 -36.87 -9.43
N ASP A 74 -15.93 -38.12 -9.07
CA ASP A 74 -15.78 -38.54 -7.67
C ASP A 74 -14.54 -37.90 -7.01
N LEU A 75 -13.42 -37.76 -7.75
CA LEU A 75 -12.24 -37.03 -7.26
C LEU A 75 -12.55 -35.55 -6.99
N ILE A 76 -13.31 -34.91 -7.87
CA ILE A 76 -13.71 -33.51 -7.70
C ILE A 76 -14.69 -33.36 -6.51
N LYS A 77 -15.61 -34.31 -6.32
CA LYS A 77 -16.49 -34.34 -5.13
C LYS A 77 -15.70 -34.51 -3.83
N ASN A 78 -14.67 -35.38 -3.84
CA ASN A 78 -13.80 -35.59 -2.67
C ASN A 78 -12.97 -34.36 -2.34
N SER A 79 -12.67 -33.50 -3.31
CA SER A 79 -12.08 -32.17 -3.08
C SER A 79 -13.07 -31.11 -2.55
N GLN A 80 -14.27 -31.56 -2.16
CA GLN A 80 -15.33 -30.81 -1.48
C GLN A 80 -16.02 -29.70 -2.30
N PHE A 81 -15.87 -29.65 -3.62
CA PHE A 81 -16.64 -28.70 -4.43
C PHE A 81 -18.14 -29.04 -4.48
N ASP A 82 -18.99 -28.01 -4.43
CA ASP A 82 -20.44 -28.15 -4.58
C ASP A 82 -20.80 -28.23 -6.08
N ILE A 83 -21.18 -29.42 -6.54
CA ILE A 83 -21.50 -29.66 -7.96
C ILE A 83 -22.98 -29.38 -8.18
N VAL A 84 -23.28 -28.35 -8.98
CA VAL A 84 -24.64 -27.90 -9.28
C VAL A 84 -24.95 -28.11 -10.75
N GLN A 85 -26.16 -28.61 -11.02
CA GLN A 85 -26.66 -28.69 -12.39
C GLN A 85 -27.22 -27.35 -12.84
N SER A 86 -26.82 -26.92 -14.05
CA SER A 86 -27.31 -25.70 -14.68
C SER A 86 -27.80 -25.99 -16.08
N SER A 87 -28.96 -25.43 -16.43
CA SER A 87 -29.53 -25.50 -17.78
C SER A 87 -28.75 -24.62 -18.78
N ASN A 88 -28.05 -23.58 -18.32
CA ASN A 88 -27.16 -22.76 -19.15
C ASN A 88 -25.88 -22.39 -18.38
N PRO A 89 -24.89 -23.31 -18.34
CA PRO A 89 -23.68 -23.14 -17.53
C PRO A 89 -22.87 -21.89 -17.88
N LYS A 90 -22.83 -21.51 -19.16
CA LYS A 90 -22.06 -20.32 -19.59
C LYS A 90 -22.68 -19.03 -19.05
N LYS A 91 -24.01 -18.92 -19.08
CA LYS A 91 -24.71 -17.76 -18.55
C LYS A 91 -24.62 -17.70 -17.03
N ASP A 92 -24.77 -18.83 -16.35
CA ASP A 92 -24.65 -18.87 -14.88
C ASP A 92 -23.22 -18.60 -14.39
N LEU A 93 -22.20 -18.90 -15.19
CA LEU A 93 -20.81 -18.52 -14.94
C LEU A 93 -20.63 -16.99 -15.08
N GLN A 94 -21.17 -16.39 -16.15
CA GLN A 94 -21.15 -14.94 -16.36
C GLN A 94 -21.96 -14.17 -15.31
N ASP A 95 -23.09 -14.73 -14.87
CA ASP A 95 -23.93 -14.18 -13.80
C ASP A 95 -23.31 -14.41 -12.40
N GLY A 96 -22.17 -15.12 -12.32
CA GLY A 96 -21.43 -15.40 -11.09
C GLY A 96 -22.07 -16.41 -10.13
N LYS A 97 -23.13 -17.12 -10.55
CA LYS A 97 -23.83 -18.15 -9.74
C LYS A 97 -22.99 -19.41 -9.56
N ILE A 98 -22.14 -19.70 -10.52
CA ILE A 98 -21.12 -20.76 -10.48
C ILE A 98 -19.75 -20.16 -10.74
N LYS A 99 -18.69 -20.81 -10.26
CA LYS A 99 -17.31 -20.32 -10.35
C LYS A 99 -16.45 -21.04 -11.38
N ALA A 100 -16.88 -22.19 -11.88
CA ALA A 100 -16.24 -22.85 -13.01
C ALA A 100 -17.21 -23.80 -13.70
N VAL A 101 -16.98 -24.05 -14.99
CA VAL A 101 -17.67 -25.10 -15.75
C VAL A 101 -16.63 -26.06 -16.31
N ILE A 102 -16.82 -27.35 -16.10
CA ILE A 102 -16.01 -28.40 -16.72
C ILE A 102 -16.84 -29.05 -17.83
N GLU A 103 -16.35 -29.00 -19.07
CA GLU A 103 -16.96 -29.67 -20.21
C GLU A 103 -16.25 -30.99 -20.51
N ILE A 104 -16.93 -32.10 -20.22
CA ILE A 104 -16.45 -33.46 -20.47
C ILE A 104 -17.08 -33.97 -21.77
N PRO A 105 -16.29 -34.35 -22.78
CA PRO A 105 -16.83 -34.83 -24.06
C PRO A 105 -17.51 -36.20 -23.90
N GLN A 106 -18.54 -36.47 -24.70
CA GLN A 106 -19.28 -37.74 -24.65
C GLN A 106 -18.41 -38.98 -24.90
N ASN A 107 -17.34 -38.82 -25.68
CA ASN A 107 -16.41 -39.89 -26.03
C ASN A 107 -15.32 -40.13 -24.96
N PHE A 108 -15.44 -39.53 -23.78
CA PHE A 108 -14.41 -39.59 -22.73
C PHE A 108 -14.02 -41.03 -22.38
N SER A 109 -14.98 -41.87 -21.95
CA SER A 109 -14.72 -43.26 -21.58
C SER A 109 -14.16 -44.11 -22.73
N ASP A 110 -14.69 -43.94 -23.94
CA ASP A 110 -14.29 -44.73 -25.11
C ASP A 110 -12.87 -44.35 -25.60
N HIS A 111 -12.54 -43.06 -25.59
CA HIS A 111 -11.19 -42.62 -25.91
C HIS A 111 -10.20 -43.03 -24.83
N LEU A 112 -10.60 -43.00 -23.55
CA LEU A 112 -9.72 -43.40 -22.46
C LEU A 112 -9.42 -44.91 -22.48
N SER A 113 -10.38 -45.76 -22.83
CA SER A 113 -10.17 -47.20 -22.98
C SER A 113 -9.34 -47.55 -24.22
N LYS A 114 -9.47 -46.79 -25.31
CA LYS A 114 -8.69 -46.93 -26.55
C LYS A 114 -7.33 -46.23 -26.51
N GLU A 115 -6.88 -45.78 -25.34
CA GLU A 115 -5.61 -45.05 -25.15
C GLU A 115 -5.46 -43.78 -25.99
N LYS A 116 -6.57 -43.17 -26.42
CA LYS A 116 -6.57 -41.91 -27.17
C LYS A 116 -6.61 -40.69 -26.23
N GLN A 117 -6.16 -39.55 -26.74
CA GLN A 117 -6.23 -38.27 -26.04
C GLN A 117 -7.68 -37.78 -25.93
N VAL A 118 -7.98 -37.11 -24.81
CA VAL A 118 -9.28 -36.49 -24.55
C VAL A 118 -9.06 -35.02 -24.18
N ASN A 119 -9.84 -34.14 -24.80
CA ASN A 119 -9.80 -32.70 -24.53
C ASN A 119 -10.92 -32.33 -23.57
N ILE A 120 -10.57 -32.00 -22.33
CA ILE A 120 -11.48 -31.42 -21.32
C ILE A 120 -11.33 -29.89 -21.41
N LYS A 121 -12.45 -29.16 -21.38
CA LYS A 121 -12.42 -27.70 -21.29
C LYS A 121 -12.84 -27.25 -19.90
N ILE A 122 -12.07 -26.33 -19.33
CA ILE A 122 -12.43 -25.63 -18.09
C ILE A 122 -12.78 -24.19 -18.49
N LEU A 123 -14.02 -23.79 -18.27
CA LEU A 123 -14.48 -22.43 -18.47
C LEU A 123 -14.46 -21.71 -17.14
N VAL A 124 -13.80 -20.57 -17.11
CA VAL A 124 -13.75 -19.64 -15.98
C VAL A 124 -14.07 -18.24 -16.46
N ASP A 125 -14.59 -17.43 -15.55
CA ASP A 125 -14.67 -15.99 -15.76
C ASP A 125 -13.33 -15.36 -15.36
N GLY A 126 -12.59 -14.89 -16.36
CA GLY A 126 -11.30 -14.22 -16.15
C GLY A 126 -11.40 -12.86 -15.43
N SER A 127 -12.61 -12.29 -15.33
CA SER A 127 -12.84 -11.06 -14.57
C SER A 127 -13.09 -11.31 -13.08
N ASP A 128 -13.41 -12.55 -12.69
CA ASP A 128 -13.57 -12.98 -11.30
C ASP A 128 -12.33 -13.75 -10.83
N SER A 129 -11.55 -13.14 -9.93
CA SER A 129 -10.36 -13.77 -9.35
C SER A 129 -10.67 -15.11 -8.66
N LYS A 130 -11.86 -15.27 -8.06
CA LYS A 130 -12.27 -16.55 -7.45
C LYS A 130 -12.49 -17.60 -8.51
N SER A 131 -13.19 -17.26 -9.60
CA SER A 131 -13.43 -18.17 -10.72
C SER A 131 -12.12 -18.62 -11.35
N SER A 132 -11.20 -17.68 -11.58
CA SER A 132 -9.86 -17.97 -12.11
C SER A 132 -9.05 -18.90 -11.20
N ASN A 133 -9.06 -18.66 -9.88
CA ASN A 133 -8.38 -19.54 -8.91
C ASN A 133 -9.00 -20.94 -8.85
N VAL A 134 -10.34 -21.04 -8.92
CA VAL A 134 -11.03 -22.34 -9.00
C VAL A 134 -10.59 -23.10 -10.26
N GLY A 135 -10.46 -22.41 -11.40
CA GLY A 135 -9.92 -23.01 -12.62
C GLY A 135 -8.52 -23.58 -12.46
N LEU A 136 -7.62 -22.87 -11.76
CA LEU A 136 -6.28 -23.36 -11.45
C LEU A 136 -6.31 -24.64 -10.60
N ILE A 137 -7.13 -24.65 -9.53
CA ILE A 137 -7.28 -25.82 -8.65
C ILE A 137 -7.85 -27.02 -9.43
N LEU A 138 -8.88 -26.81 -10.23
CA LEU A 138 -9.47 -27.87 -11.06
C LEU A 138 -8.49 -28.39 -12.12
N SER A 139 -7.69 -27.50 -12.71
CA SER A 139 -6.65 -27.87 -13.67
C SER A 139 -5.58 -28.74 -13.02
N GLU A 140 -5.18 -28.45 -11.79
CA GLU A 140 -4.24 -29.26 -11.01
C GLU A 140 -4.81 -30.66 -10.74
N ILE A 141 -6.05 -30.75 -10.24
CA ILE A 141 -6.74 -32.02 -10.01
C ILE A 141 -6.83 -32.87 -11.29
N ILE A 142 -7.22 -32.27 -12.42
CA ILE A 142 -7.34 -32.96 -13.71
C ILE A 142 -5.96 -33.42 -14.22
N THR A 143 -4.93 -32.60 -14.04
CA THR A 143 -3.56 -32.92 -14.45
C THR A 143 -3.02 -34.11 -13.66
N ASP A 144 -3.23 -34.14 -12.34
CA ASP A 144 -2.80 -35.26 -11.50
C ASP A 144 -3.59 -36.54 -11.79
N TYR A 145 -4.89 -36.43 -12.11
CA TYR A 145 -5.67 -37.55 -12.63
C TYR A 145 -5.10 -38.10 -13.94
N ALA A 146 -4.73 -37.21 -14.88
CA ALA A 146 -4.13 -37.61 -16.15
C ALA A 146 -2.76 -38.29 -15.98
N LYS A 147 -1.92 -37.80 -15.05
CA LYS A 147 -0.65 -38.46 -14.68
C LYS A 147 -0.88 -39.86 -14.13
N ASN A 148 -1.85 -40.03 -13.23
CA ASN A 148 -2.19 -41.33 -12.65
C ASN A 148 -2.64 -42.34 -13.71
N ILE A 149 -3.49 -41.95 -14.66
CA ILE A 149 -3.89 -42.81 -15.79
C ILE A 149 -2.67 -43.18 -16.65
N THR A 150 -1.82 -42.20 -16.95
CA THR A 150 -0.64 -42.43 -17.79
C THR A 150 0.33 -43.41 -17.11
N LYS A 151 0.55 -43.25 -15.81
CA LYS A 151 1.33 -44.17 -14.98
C LYS A 151 0.77 -45.60 -15.04
N GLN A 152 -0.55 -45.77 -14.90
CA GLN A 152 -1.20 -47.09 -15.00
C GLN A 152 -1.02 -47.74 -16.37
N ARG A 153 -1.14 -46.97 -17.47
CA ARG A 153 -0.94 -47.46 -18.85
C ARG A 153 0.50 -47.87 -19.14
N LEU A 154 1.48 -47.19 -18.55
CA LEU A 154 2.88 -47.56 -18.71
C LEU A 154 3.21 -48.83 -17.92
N LEU A 155 2.72 -48.93 -16.69
CA LEU A 155 2.88 -50.12 -15.86
C LEU A 155 2.24 -51.36 -16.51
N SER A 156 1.05 -51.24 -17.12
CA SER A 156 0.41 -52.35 -17.83
C SER A 156 1.20 -52.84 -19.05
N LYS A 157 2.07 -51.98 -19.61
CA LYS A 157 2.98 -52.29 -20.71
C LYS A 157 4.40 -52.64 -20.26
N ASN A 158 4.63 -52.81 -18.95
CA ASN A 158 5.95 -53.01 -18.34
C ASN A 158 6.98 -51.91 -18.69
N ILE A 159 6.50 -50.68 -18.92
CA ILE A 159 7.33 -49.50 -19.16
C ILE A 159 7.44 -48.73 -17.84
N ASN A 160 8.66 -48.39 -17.42
CA ASN A 160 8.85 -47.54 -16.24
C ASN A 160 8.25 -46.14 -16.48
N PRO A 161 7.27 -45.68 -15.68
CA PRO A 161 6.67 -44.35 -15.80
C PRO A 161 7.67 -43.18 -15.76
N GLU A 162 8.82 -43.37 -15.10
CA GLU A 162 9.88 -42.34 -15.01
C GLU A 162 10.46 -41.95 -16.38
N ILE A 163 10.28 -42.78 -17.42
CA ILE A 163 10.75 -42.50 -18.78
C ILE A 163 10.05 -41.27 -19.39
N ILE A 164 8.79 -41.01 -19.01
CA ILE A 164 8.01 -39.87 -19.53
C ILE A 164 7.89 -38.71 -18.54
N GLU A 165 8.25 -38.92 -17.27
CA GLU A 165 8.32 -37.90 -16.23
C GLU A 165 9.76 -37.74 -15.72
N PRO A 166 10.74 -37.42 -16.58
CA PRO A 166 12.14 -37.33 -16.17
C PRO A 166 12.43 -36.13 -15.24
N ILE A 167 11.48 -35.21 -15.07
CA ILE A 167 11.64 -33.98 -14.31
C ILE A 167 10.49 -33.85 -13.31
N VAL A 168 10.82 -33.90 -12.02
CA VAL A 168 9.90 -33.58 -10.92
C VAL A 168 10.18 -32.17 -10.44
N ILE A 169 9.20 -31.28 -10.57
CA ILE A 169 9.32 -29.88 -10.13
C ILE A 169 8.79 -29.79 -8.70
N THR A 170 9.68 -29.62 -7.73
CA THR A 170 9.32 -29.27 -6.35
C THR A 170 9.56 -27.79 -6.12
N LYS A 171 8.50 -27.05 -5.77
CA LYS A 171 8.62 -25.64 -5.37
C LYS A 171 8.71 -25.56 -3.85
N GLU A 172 9.83 -25.06 -3.36
CA GLU A 172 10.03 -24.80 -1.93
C GLU A 172 10.10 -23.28 -1.70
N ASN A 173 9.30 -22.78 -0.76
CA ASN A 173 9.40 -21.38 -0.35
C ASN A 173 10.55 -21.22 0.65
N VAL A 174 11.68 -20.74 0.15
CA VAL A 174 12.89 -20.48 0.96
C VAL A 174 12.79 -19.20 1.81
N ALA A 175 11.74 -18.38 1.64
CA ALA A 175 11.58 -17.16 2.41
C ALA A 175 11.08 -17.49 3.82
N PRO A 176 11.77 -17.04 4.89
CA PRO A 176 11.24 -17.15 6.24
C PRO A 176 9.87 -16.46 6.32
N PRO A 177 8.90 -16.99 7.09
CA PRO A 177 7.57 -16.40 7.19
C PRO A 177 7.59 -14.92 7.61
N ARG A 178 8.56 -14.54 8.45
CA ARG A 178 8.84 -13.16 8.83
C ARG A 178 9.06 -12.25 7.61
N LYS A 179 9.84 -12.70 6.60
CA LYS A 179 10.09 -11.88 5.40
C LYS A 179 8.83 -11.68 4.57
N MET A 180 7.90 -12.64 4.56
CA MET A 180 6.60 -12.49 3.89
C MET A 180 5.72 -11.45 4.59
N ALA A 181 5.70 -11.45 5.93
CA ALA A 181 5.00 -10.43 6.70
C ALA A 181 5.57 -9.02 6.43
N LEU A 182 6.90 -8.89 6.45
CA LEU A 182 7.59 -7.63 6.16
C LEU A 182 7.36 -7.17 4.72
N PHE A 183 7.21 -8.09 3.75
CA PHE A 183 6.85 -7.75 2.38
C PHE A 183 5.49 -7.05 2.31
N LEU A 184 4.45 -7.61 2.95
CA LEU A 184 3.12 -6.98 2.98
C LEU A 184 3.15 -5.60 3.64
N LEU A 185 3.90 -5.44 4.73
CA LEU A 185 4.08 -4.15 5.39
C LEU A 185 4.81 -3.15 4.49
N ALA A 186 5.87 -3.58 3.82
CA ALA A 186 6.69 -2.73 2.97
C ALA A 186 6.00 -2.26 1.70
N ILE A 187 4.93 -2.91 1.25
CA ILE A 187 4.11 -2.44 0.12
C ILE A 187 3.37 -1.15 0.49
N LEU A 188 2.85 -1.05 1.71
CA LEU A 188 1.81 -0.06 2.05
C LEU A 188 2.20 0.92 3.15
N VAL A 189 2.92 0.46 4.17
CA VAL A 189 3.29 1.29 5.32
C VAL A 189 4.12 2.50 4.88
N PRO A 190 5.15 2.37 4.00
CA PRO A 190 5.89 3.54 3.51
C PRO A 190 4.97 4.57 2.86
N MET A 191 4.00 4.11 2.06
CA MET A 191 3.03 4.99 1.41
C MET A 191 2.23 5.78 2.44
N PHE A 192 1.64 5.13 3.45
CA PHE A 192 0.82 5.83 4.44
C PHE A 192 1.63 6.74 5.36
N VAL A 193 2.81 6.30 5.82
CA VAL A 193 3.67 7.15 6.66
C VAL A 193 4.10 8.39 5.90
N VAL A 194 4.55 8.22 4.65
CA VAL A 194 4.98 9.34 3.81
C VAL A 194 3.80 10.24 3.45
N LEU A 195 2.64 9.68 3.13
CA LEU A 195 1.42 10.44 2.82
C LEU A 195 0.95 11.27 4.03
N ASN A 196 0.85 10.65 5.20
CA ASN A 196 0.45 11.33 6.43
C ASN A 196 1.47 12.43 6.82
N THR A 197 2.76 12.17 6.64
CA THR A 197 3.81 13.16 6.90
C THR A 197 3.74 14.32 5.91
N SER A 198 3.58 14.02 4.62
CA SER A 198 3.63 15.02 3.53
C SER A 198 2.35 15.85 3.41
N LEU A 199 1.24 15.41 4.00
CA LEU A 199 -0.05 16.09 3.95
C LEU A 199 -0.53 16.58 5.33
N GLY A 200 0.17 16.21 6.41
CA GLY A 200 -0.22 16.56 7.78
C GLY A 200 -0.16 18.06 8.08
N GLY A 201 0.59 18.83 7.28
CA GLY A 201 0.67 20.28 7.39
C GLY A 201 -0.44 21.03 6.68
N ILE A 202 -1.08 20.43 5.66
CA ILE A 202 -1.95 21.13 4.68
C ILE A 202 -3.04 21.98 5.33
N ASN A 203 -3.81 21.42 6.27
CA ASN A 203 -4.95 22.15 6.87
C ASN A 203 -4.47 23.39 7.63
N VAL A 204 -3.35 23.26 8.33
CA VAL A 204 -2.74 24.34 9.11
C VAL A 204 -2.11 25.36 8.17
N ALA A 205 -1.43 24.89 7.11
CA ALA A 205 -0.87 25.76 6.08
C ALA A 205 -1.95 26.62 5.44
N ILE A 206 -3.09 26.03 5.04
CA ILE A 206 -4.22 26.76 4.45
C ILE A 206 -4.76 27.81 5.43
N ASP A 207 -5.08 27.42 6.67
CA ASP A 207 -5.73 28.33 7.63
C ASP A 207 -4.85 29.54 7.99
N ILE A 208 -3.56 29.31 8.27
CA ILE A 208 -2.63 30.38 8.68
C ILE A 208 -2.12 31.23 7.50
N THR A 209 -2.48 30.91 6.26
CA THR A 209 -2.05 31.68 5.07
C THR A 209 -3.27 32.23 4.32
N ALA A 210 -3.84 31.45 3.40
CA ALA A 210 -5.02 31.83 2.64
C ALA A 210 -6.23 32.11 3.53
N GLY A 211 -6.38 31.39 4.65
CA GLY A 211 -7.45 31.64 5.62
C GLY A 211 -7.33 33.01 6.29
N GLU A 212 -6.12 33.42 6.72
CA GLU A 212 -5.88 34.77 7.24
C GLU A 212 -6.03 35.86 6.17
N LYS A 213 -5.70 35.55 4.91
CA LYS A 213 -5.92 36.45 3.78
C LYS A 213 -7.42 36.66 3.53
N GLU A 214 -8.20 35.57 3.48
CA GLU A 214 -9.66 35.61 3.28
C GLU A 214 -10.37 36.36 4.41
N ARG A 215 -9.89 36.22 5.66
CA ARG A 215 -10.43 36.93 6.83
C ARG A 215 -9.97 38.39 6.93
N GLY A 216 -9.10 38.86 6.04
CA GLY A 216 -8.54 40.22 6.08
C GLY A 216 -7.60 40.46 7.26
N THR A 217 -7.14 39.42 7.96
CA THR A 217 -6.26 39.55 9.14
C THR A 217 -4.78 39.60 8.79
N LEU A 218 -4.43 39.29 7.54
CA LEU A 218 -3.05 39.33 7.05
C LEU A 218 -2.50 40.78 6.95
N GLU A 219 -3.32 41.74 6.52
CA GLU A 219 -2.87 43.13 6.33
C GLU A 219 -2.53 43.82 7.66
N PRO A 220 -3.35 43.74 8.72
CA PRO A 220 -2.97 44.25 10.03
C PRO A 220 -1.74 43.57 10.63
N LEU A 221 -1.48 42.30 10.30
CA LEU A 221 -0.28 41.59 10.75
C LEU A 221 0.99 42.15 10.08
N LEU A 222 0.90 42.53 8.81
CA LEU A 222 2.00 43.10 8.03
C LEU A 222 2.33 44.55 8.41
N THR A 223 1.44 45.26 9.12
CA THR A 223 1.71 46.60 9.66
C THR A 223 2.35 46.59 11.06
N THR A 224 2.50 45.40 11.67
CA THR A 224 3.20 45.26 12.95
C THR A 224 4.72 45.44 12.81
N ALA A 225 5.42 45.63 13.94
CA ALA A 225 6.88 45.70 13.98
C ALA A 225 7.61 44.38 13.60
N ALA A 226 6.87 43.29 13.36
CA ALA A 226 7.44 42.02 12.97
C ALA A 226 7.86 42.02 11.50
N SER A 227 9.13 41.66 11.23
CA SER A 227 9.59 41.52 9.85
C SER A 227 8.83 40.41 9.10
N ARG A 228 8.58 40.62 7.80
CA ARG A 228 7.87 39.63 6.95
C ARG A 228 8.53 38.25 7.02
N ILE A 229 9.86 38.18 6.94
CA ILE A 229 10.59 36.91 7.06
C ILE A 229 10.34 36.23 8.41
N SER A 230 10.32 36.99 9.52
CA SER A 230 9.98 36.42 10.84
C SER A 230 8.56 35.84 10.91
N LEU A 231 7.58 36.48 10.26
CA LEU A 231 6.21 35.97 10.19
C LEU A 231 6.17 34.65 9.39
N VAL A 232 6.82 34.62 8.22
CA VAL A 232 6.87 33.45 7.33
C VAL A 232 7.57 32.28 8.01
N THR A 233 8.73 32.52 8.63
CA THR A 233 9.47 31.47 9.34
C THR A 233 8.64 30.91 10.50
N GLY A 234 7.93 31.76 11.25
CA GLY A 234 7.03 31.31 12.32
C GLY A 234 5.93 30.38 11.79
N LYS A 235 5.23 30.80 10.72
CA LYS A 235 4.18 30.01 10.07
C LYS A 235 4.71 28.69 9.50
N TYR A 236 5.85 28.73 8.83
CA TYR A 236 6.52 27.55 8.28
C TYR A 236 6.89 26.52 9.35
N ILE A 237 7.47 26.96 10.46
CA ILE A 237 7.82 26.06 11.58
C ILE A 237 6.55 25.46 12.19
N SER A 238 5.46 26.22 12.31
CA SER A 238 4.18 25.69 12.80
C SER A 238 3.65 24.56 11.90
N VAL A 239 3.65 24.76 10.58
CA VAL A 239 3.23 23.73 9.62
C VAL A 239 4.15 22.51 9.71
N SER A 240 5.47 22.73 9.79
CA SER A 240 6.47 21.66 9.93
C SER A 240 6.25 20.82 11.18
N ILE A 241 5.96 21.44 12.32
CA ILE A 241 5.67 20.71 13.56
C ILE A 241 4.39 19.87 13.41
N MET A 242 3.35 20.42 12.79
CA MET A 242 2.09 19.70 12.59
C MET A 242 2.25 18.51 11.63
N ALA A 243 3.06 18.66 10.58
CA ALA A 243 3.44 17.58 9.67
C ALA A 243 4.32 16.52 10.36
N ILE A 244 5.29 16.92 11.19
CA ILE A 244 6.11 15.99 11.99
C ILE A 244 5.23 15.20 12.96
N ILE A 245 4.30 15.86 13.65
CA ILE A 245 3.34 15.21 14.55
C ILE A 245 2.57 14.14 13.78
N SER A 246 2.02 14.47 12.60
CA SER A 246 1.30 13.52 11.74
C SER A 246 2.17 12.33 11.31
N GLY A 247 3.44 12.57 10.98
CA GLY A 247 4.37 11.48 10.65
C GLY A 247 4.71 10.60 11.85
N VAL A 248 4.99 11.20 13.02
CA VAL A 248 5.28 10.48 14.26
C VAL A 248 4.08 9.65 14.70
N THR A 249 2.87 10.21 14.63
CA THR A 249 1.63 9.51 14.96
C THR A 249 1.38 8.36 13.97
N SER A 250 1.75 8.51 12.70
CA SER A 250 1.77 7.40 11.73
C SER A 250 2.80 6.31 12.08
N LEU A 251 3.99 6.67 12.59
CA LEU A 251 4.97 5.70 13.07
C LEU A 251 4.51 4.95 14.32
N ILE A 252 3.79 5.63 15.22
CA ILE A 252 3.11 4.99 16.35
C ILE A 252 2.04 4.02 15.82
N GLY A 253 1.26 4.42 14.82
CA GLY A 253 0.31 3.56 14.12
C GLY A 253 0.95 2.31 13.51
N LEU A 254 2.16 2.43 12.94
CA LEU A 254 2.96 1.28 12.51
C LEU A 254 3.32 0.35 13.68
N GLY A 255 3.76 0.89 14.82
CA GLY A 255 3.99 0.09 16.02
C GLY A 255 2.75 -0.69 16.47
N LEU A 256 1.59 -0.01 16.51
CA LEU A 256 0.30 -0.63 16.83
C LEU A 256 -0.12 -1.71 15.82
N THR A 257 0.27 -1.56 14.55
CA THR A 257 -0.05 -2.52 13.50
C THR A 257 0.48 -3.92 13.84
N PHE A 258 1.68 -4.02 14.41
CA PHE A 258 2.23 -5.30 14.87
C PHE A 258 1.37 -5.92 15.98
N TRP A 259 0.75 -5.10 16.84
CA TRP A 259 -0.14 -5.59 17.90
C TRP A 259 -1.51 -6.03 17.39
N PHE A 260 -2.05 -5.38 16.35
CA PHE A 260 -3.33 -5.75 15.73
C PHE A 260 -3.22 -6.86 14.69
N LEU A 261 -2.02 -7.16 14.18
CA LEU A 261 -1.77 -8.23 13.22
C LEU A 261 -2.37 -9.61 13.61
N PRO A 262 -2.26 -10.09 14.86
CA PRO A 262 -2.89 -11.35 15.27
C PRO A 262 -4.42 -11.35 15.21
N LEU A 263 -5.05 -10.21 15.49
CA LEU A 263 -6.49 -10.07 15.36
C LEU A 263 -6.92 -10.13 13.88
N ALA A 264 -6.04 -9.73 12.95
CA ALA A 264 -6.29 -9.74 11.51
C ALA A 264 -6.21 -11.14 10.89
N PHE A 265 -5.15 -11.87 11.22
CA PHE A 265 -4.82 -13.15 10.60
C PHE A 265 -5.44 -14.35 11.35
N GLY A 266 -5.79 -14.17 12.63
CA GLY A 266 -6.21 -15.23 13.54
C GLY A 266 -4.99 -15.93 14.18
N GLU A 267 -5.14 -16.42 15.41
CA GLU A 267 -4.05 -16.98 16.22
C GLU A 267 -3.27 -18.12 15.54
N ASN A 268 -3.90 -18.85 14.62
CA ASN A 268 -3.26 -19.97 13.92
C ASN A 268 -2.36 -19.50 12.76
N ALA A 269 -2.73 -18.43 12.07
CA ALA A 269 -1.93 -17.88 10.98
C ALA A 269 -0.75 -17.03 11.50
N THR A 270 -0.85 -16.46 12.71
CA THR A 270 0.29 -15.78 13.33
C THR A 270 1.37 -16.73 13.83
N LYS A 271 1.01 -17.97 14.21
CA LYS A 271 2.01 -19.02 14.50
C LYS A 271 2.85 -19.36 13.28
N GLU A 272 2.26 -19.34 12.09
CA GLU A 272 3.01 -19.52 10.83
C GLU A 272 3.88 -18.31 10.49
N LEU A 273 3.44 -17.08 10.79
CA LEU A 273 4.20 -15.84 10.56
C LEU A 273 5.40 -15.64 11.52
N GLY A 274 5.51 -16.48 12.56
CA GLY A 274 6.52 -16.40 13.60
C GLY A 274 6.10 -15.52 14.78
N ASP A 275 6.96 -15.43 15.80
CA ASP A 275 6.68 -14.67 17.00
C ASP A 275 6.44 -13.18 16.66
N ILE A 276 5.28 -12.64 17.03
CA ILE A 276 4.84 -11.30 16.64
C ILE A 276 5.76 -10.24 17.26
N ALA A 277 6.34 -10.56 18.43
CA ALA A 277 7.40 -9.76 19.03
C ALA A 277 8.68 -9.72 18.18
N ALA A 278 8.96 -10.78 17.41
CA ALA A 278 10.09 -10.80 16.48
C ALA A 278 9.82 -9.95 15.22
N LEU A 279 8.58 -9.55 14.93
CA LEU A 279 8.27 -8.61 13.85
C LEU A 279 8.50 -7.15 14.24
N ALA A 280 8.56 -6.84 15.54
CA ALA A 280 8.82 -5.48 16.00
C ALA A 280 10.19 -4.97 15.52
N LEU A 281 10.21 -3.73 15.05
CA LEU A 281 11.44 -3.09 14.60
C LEU A 281 12.25 -2.58 15.82
N PRO A 282 13.58 -2.71 15.82
CA PRO A 282 14.43 -2.17 16.88
C PRO A 282 14.30 -0.64 16.97
N ALA A 283 14.54 -0.10 18.17
CA ALA A 283 14.45 1.35 18.43
C ALA A 283 15.37 2.19 17.54
N SER A 284 16.52 1.64 17.12
CA SER A 284 17.43 2.29 16.16
C SER A 284 16.76 2.55 14.81
N ILE A 285 15.93 1.64 14.32
CA ILE A 285 15.20 1.80 13.06
C ILE A 285 14.11 2.85 13.21
N TYR A 286 13.35 2.83 14.30
CA TYR A 286 12.37 3.89 14.59
C TYR A 286 13.03 5.27 14.67
N PHE A 287 14.25 5.37 15.21
CA PHE A 287 15.00 6.62 15.23
C PHE A 287 15.39 7.10 13.83
N VAL A 288 15.85 6.21 12.94
CA VAL A 288 16.12 6.58 11.54
C VAL A 288 14.83 6.96 10.81
N MET A 289 13.74 6.22 11.02
CA MET A 289 12.41 6.55 10.49
C MET A 289 11.95 7.94 10.95
N PHE A 290 12.20 8.30 12.20
CA PHE A 290 11.91 9.65 12.72
C PHE A 290 12.69 10.73 11.98
N ILE A 291 13.98 10.52 11.70
CA ILE A 291 14.78 11.46 10.89
C ILE A 291 14.20 11.62 9.49
N VAL A 292 13.77 10.52 8.85
CA VAL A 292 13.13 10.54 7.53
C VAL A 292 11.82 11.33 7.58
N VAL A 293 10.99 11.12 8.61
CA VAL A 293 9.76 11.90 8.84
C VAL A 293 10.07 13.39 8.95
N VAL A 294 11.05 13.75 9.78
CA VAL A 294 11.41 15.17 10.01
C VAL A 294 11.84 15.84 8.72
N LEU A 295 12.75 15.23 7.95
CA LEU A 295 13.22 15.81 6.70
C LEU A 295 12.09 15.92 5.66
N THR A 296 11.26 14.89 5.53
CA THR A 296 10.13 14.89 4.59
C THR A 296 9.11 15.96 4.96
N ALA A 297 8.75 16.06 6.23
CA ALA A 297 7.80 17.05 6.74
C ALA A 297 8.25 18.49 6.47
N ILE A 298 9.53 18.78 6.73
CA ILE A 298 10.13 20.11 6.54
C ILE A 298 10.15 20.51 5.05
N ILE A 299 10.43 19.57 4.15
CA ILE A 299 10.40 19.81 2.69
C ILE A 299 8.97 20.14 2.24
N PHE A 300 8.00 19.29 2.60
CA PHE A 300 6.61 19.46 2.16
C PHE A 300 5.95 20.69 2.77
N SER A 301 6.21 21.00 4.04
CA SER A 301 5.67 22.20 4.70
C SER A 301 6.06 23.49 3.98
N ALA A 302 7.26 23.54 3.39
CA ALA A 302 7.69 24.73 2.65
C ALA A 302 6.92 24.86 1.34
N VAL A 303 6.69 23.74 0.65
CA VAL A 303 5.89 23.69 -0.59
C VAL A 303 4.43 24.04 -0.32
N GLU A 304 3.84 23.47 0.73
CA GLU A 304 2.47 23.74 1.15
C GLU A 304 2.27 25.22 1.49
N VAL A 305 3.14 25.79 2.31
CA VAL A 305 3.11 27.21 2.71
C VAL A 305 3.31 28.14 1.50
N ALA A 306 4.18 27.77 0.55
CA ALA A 306 4.39 28.55 -0.66
C ALA A 306 3.13 28.57 -1.56
N ILE A 307 2.49 27.43 -1.75
CA ILE A 307 1.31 27.28 -2.60
C ILE A 307 0.07 27.88 -1.94
N ALA A 308 -0.12 27.66 -0.64
CA ALA A 308 -1.25 28.21 0.11
C ALA A 308 -1.22 29.75 0.14
N SER A 309 -0.03 30.36 0.26
CA SER A 309 0.11 31.82 0.21
C SER A 309 -0.26 32.45 -1.13
N TYR A 310 -0.18 31.69 -2.22
CA TYR A 310 -0.57 32.17 -3.56
C TYR A 310 -2.09 32.24 -3.77
N ALA A 311 -2.84 31.45 -3.00
CA ALA A 311 -4.30 31.46 -3.05
C ALA A 311 -4.89 32.73 -2.41
N ARG A 312 -6.12 33.06 -2.81
CA ARG A 312 -6.91 34.19 -2.30
C ARG A 312 -7.87 33.76 -1.20
N SER A 313 -8.36 32.52 -1.28
CA SER A 313 -9.33 31.94 -0.34
C SER A 313 -8.91 30.55 0.13
N PHE A 314 -9.50 30.10 1.24
CA PHE A 314 -9.37 28.76 1.76
C PHE A 314 -9.67 27.69 0.70
N LYS A 315 -10.75 27.89 -0.08
CA LYS A 315 -11.17 26.96 -1.15
C LYS A 315 -10.16 26.90 -2.30
N GLU A 316 -9.60 28.05 -2.69
CA GLU A 316 -8.58 28.11 -3.75
C GLU A 316 -7.28 27.42 -3.29
N ALA A 317 -6.85 27.67 -2.05
CA ALA A 317 -5.67 27.00 -1.48
C ALA A 317 -5.84 25.49 -1.41
N GLN A 318 -7.00 25.02 -0.96
CA GLN A 318 -7.34 23.60 -0.95
C GLN A 318 -7.30 23.00 -2.36
N THR A 319 -7.83 23.72 -3.36
CA THR A 319 -7.81 23.29 -4.76
C THR A 319 -6.38 23.20 -5.30
N TYR A 320 -5.51 24.15 -4.96
CA TYR A 320 -4.10 24.15 -5.41
C TYR A 320 -3.22 23.12 -4.71
N LEU A 321 -3.52 22.76 -3.46
CA LEU A 321 -2.80 21.71 -2.74
C LEU A 321 -3.28 20.30 -3.10
N THR A 322 -4.50 20.14 -3.63
CA THR A 322 -5.05 18.82 -4.01
C THR A 322 -4.17 18.04 -5.01
N PRO A 323 -3.61 18.66 -6.07
CA PRO A 323 -2.64 18.00 -6.95
C PRO A 323 -1.41 17.41 -6.23
N ILE A 324 -0.97 18.00 -5.11
CA ILE A 324 0.16 17.48 -4.33
C ILE A 324 -0.20 16.13 -3.72
N THR A 325 -1.42 15.97 -3.20
CA THR A 325 -1.92 14.69 -2.70
C THR A 325 -1.84 13.60 -3.77
N PHE A 326 -2.28 13.90 -4.99
CA PHE A 326 -2.19 12.95 -6.11
C PHE A 326 -0.76 12.68 -6.54
N LEU A 327 0.10 13.70 -6.57
CA LEU A 327 1.52 13.52 -6.86
C LEU A 327 2.17 12.58 -5.85
N VAL A 328 1.86 12.72 -4.56
CA VAL A 328 2.36 11.83 -3.51
C VAL A 328 1.90 10.39 -3.73
N LEU A 329 0.62 10.18 -4.06
CA LEU A 329 0.06 8.86 -4.34
C LEU A 329 0.69 8.21 -5.59
N ILE A 330 0.85 8.97 -6.67
CA ILE A 330 1.45 8.47 -7.93
C ILE A 330 2.90 8.02 -7.68
N LEU A 331 3.68 8.83 -6.97
CA LEU A 331 5.06 8.51 -6.62
C LEU A 331 5.16 7.31 -5.68
N ALA A 332 4.24 7.18 -4.71
CA ALA A 332 4.15 6.00 -3.87
C ALA A 332 3.90 4.72 -4.68
N TYR A 333 2.99 4.79 -5.66
CA TYR A 333 2.67 3.65 -6.53
C TYR A 333 3.89 3.12 -7.30
N PHE A 334 4.78 3.98 -7.79
CA PHE A 334 6.01 3.57 -8.47
C PHE A 334 6.95 2.72 -7.60
N THR A 335 6.88 2.91 -6.28
CA THR A 335 7.70 2.14 -5.33
C THR A 335 6.97 0.93 -4.76
N MET A 336 5.64 0.87 -4.86
CA MET A 336 4.76 -0.05 -4.13
C MET A 336 5.19 -1.52 -4.25
N TYR A 337 5.36 -2.04 -5.46
CA TYR A 337 5.67 -3.46 -5.72
C TYR A 337 7.16 -3.80 -5.84
N LYS A 338 8.06 -2.82 -5.67
CA LYS A 338 9.51 -3.06 -5.69
C LYS A 338 9.97 -3.70 -4.38
N THR A 339 10.88 -4.67 -4.43
CA THR A 339 11.54 -5.14 -3.19
C THR A 339 12.76 -4.25 -2.87
N PRO A 340 13.31 -4.28 -1.63
CA PRO A 340 14.50 -3.50 -1.30
C PRO A 340 15.68 -3.74 -2.25
N ASN A 341 15.83 -4.96 -2.76
CA ASN A 341 16.90 -5.32 -3.68
C ASN A 341 16.72 -4.74 -5.09
N ASP A 342 15.49 -4.38 -5.46
CA ASP A 342 15.17 -3.81 -6.78
C ASP A 342 15.27 -2.27 -6.80
N LEU A 343 15.62 -1.65 -5.67
CA LEU A 343 15.74 -0.20 -5.56
C LEU A 343 17.05 0.27 -6.20
N VAL A 344 16.93 1.02 -7.29
CA VAL A 344 18.06 1.63 -7.98
C VAL A 344 18.53 2.88 -7.23
N GLY A 345 19.82 3.20 -7.26
CA GLY A 345 20.38 4.40 -6.61
C GLY A 345 19.67 5.72 -6.91
N SER A 346 19.03 5.85 -8.07
CA SER A 346 18.22 7.02 -8.47
C SER A 346 17.00 7.25 -7.58
N TYR A 347 16.41 6.19 -7.01
CA TYR A 347 15.25 6.30 -6.13
C TYR A 347 15.58 7.08 -4.85
N PHE A 348 16.82 7.01 -4.37
CA PHE A 348 17.28 7.70 -3.16
C PHE A 348 17.62 9.18 -3.38
N ILE A 349 17.54 9.67 -4.62
CA ILE A 349 17.80 11.06 -4.98
C ILE A 349 16.50 11.82 -5.23
N ILE A 350 15.48 11.19 -5.84
CA ILE A 350 14.24 11.89 -6.20
C ILE A 350 13.44 12.20 -4.92
N PRO A 351 12.98 13.44 -4.68
CA PRO A 351 12.21 13.79 -3.49
C PRO A 351 10.98 12.91 -3.37
N LEU A 352 10.58 12.60 -2.14
CA LEU A 352 9.46 11.72 -1.79
C LEU A 352 9.72 10.24 -2.13
N ILE A 353 10.18 9.93 -3.35
CA ILE A 353 10.63 8.57 -3.70
C ILE A 353 11.77 8.15 -2.77
N ASN A 354 12.69 9.06 -2.44
CA ASN A 354 13.80 8.81 -1.54
C ASN A 354 13.32 8.42 -0.13
N SER A 355 12.33 9.11 0.42
CA SER A 355 11.70 8.76 1.70
C SER A 355 11.01 7.39 1.62
N LEU A 356 10.23 7.13 0.57
CA LEU A 356 9.54 5.85 0.35
C LEU A 356 10.52 4.67 0.25
N ALA A 357 11.61 4.84 -0.50
CA ALA A 357 12.65 3.86 -0.68
C ALA A 357 13.37 3.53 0.64
N ILE A 358 13.76 4.56 1.42
CA ILE A 358 14.39 4.36 2.73
C ILE A 358 13.43 3.68 3.70
N PHE A 359 12.17 4.11 3.79
CA PHE A 359 11.17 3.45 4.65
C PHE A 359 11.03 1.97 4.31
N LYS A 360 11.06 1.63 3.02
CA LYS A 360 11.01 0.25 2.56
C LYS A 360 12.21 -0.55 3.06
N GLU A 361 13.44 -0.06 2.94
CA GLU A 361 14.63 -0.75 3.49
C GLU A 361 14.54 -0.92 5.01
N LEU A 362 14.11 0.13 5.71
CA LEU A 362 13.99 0.14 7.17
C LEU A 362 12.96 -0.88 7.69
N ILE A 363 11.84 -1.08 6.99
CA ILE A 363 10.86 -2.12 7.36
C ILE A 363 11.47 -3.52 7.26
N TYR A 364 12.37 -3.76 6.31
CA TYR A 364 13.09 -5.04 6.21
C TYR A 364 14.22 -5.18 7.23
N GLY A 365 14.48 -4.18 8.06
CA GLY A 365 15.61 -4.20 8.98
C GLY A 365 16.94 -3.81 8.33
N ILE A 366 16.93 -3.34 7.08
CA ILE A 366 18.13 -3.05 6.29
C ILE A 366 18.50 -1.59 6.49
N ILE A 367 19.71 -1.33 6.99
CA ILE A 367 20.29 0.00 7.08
C ILE A 367 21.46 0.06 6.12
N ASN A 368 21.22 0.54 4.90
CA ASN A 368 22.27 0.81 3.94
C ASN A 368 22.79 2.25 4.12
N ILE A 369 24.05 2.37 4.56
CA ILE A 369 24.67 3.67 4.83
C ILE A 369 24.76 4.52 3.56
N GLN A 370 25.06 3.91 2.41
CA GLN A 370 25.17 4.63 1.15
C GLN A 370 23.82 5.23 0.73
N HIS A 371 22.75 4.45 0.83
CA HIS A 371 21.40 4.90 0.51
C HIS A 371 20.92 5.98 1.48
N LEU A 372 21.21 5.82 2.78
CA LEU A 372 20.90 6.83 3.79
C LEU A 372 21.65 8.15 3.54
N LEU A 373 22.93 8.08 3.15
CA LEU A 373 23.71 9.28 2.79
C LEU A 373 23.13 9.98 1.56
N LEU A 374 22.79 9.23 0.50
CA LEU A 374 22.13 9.78 -0.68
C LEU A 374 20.80 10.45 -0.33
N PHE A 375 20.01 9.83 0.54
CA PHE A 375 18.77 10.39 1.05
C PHE A 375 18.99 11.69 1.84
N ILE A 376 19.95 11.72 2.78
CA ILE A 376 20.23 12.92 3.59
C ILE A 376 20.73 14.06 2.72
N VAL A 377 21.68 13.80 1.81
CA VAL A 377 22.24 14.81 0.92
C VAL A 377 21.16 15.36 -0.01
N SER A 378 20.40 14.48 -0.69
CA SER A 378 19.32 14.92 -1.58
C SER A 378 18.24 15.70 -0.81
N SER A 379 17.78 15.19 0.33
CA SER A 379 16.77 15.86 1.16
C SER A 379 17.24 17.21 1.68
N THR A 380 18.52 17.36 2.02
CA THR A 380 19.10 18.64 2.43
C THR A 380 19.08 19.65 1.28
N VAL A 381 19.43 19.21 0.06
CA VAL A 381 19.35 20.08 -1.14
C VAL A 381 17.90 20.52 -1.39
N TYR A 382 16.94 19.61 -1.30
CA TYR A 382 15.52 19.96 -1.49
C TYR A 382 14.95 20.82 -0.38
N LEU A 383 15.41 20.63 0.86
CA LEU A 383 15.05 21.48 2.00
C LEU A 383 15.52 22.92 1.77
N VAL A 384 16.77 23.12 1.33
CA VAL A 384 17.28 24.45 1.02
C VAL A 384 16.51 25.07 -0.14
N ALA A 385 16.27 24.29 -1.21
CA ALA A 385 15.51 24.76 -2.36
C ALA A 385 14.06 25.14 -2.00
N SER A 386 13.38 24.34 -1.17
CA SER A 386 12.00 24.59 -0.78
C SER A 386 11.86 25.80 0.15
N ILE A 387 12.80 26.00 1.09
CA ILE A 387 12.84 27.20 1.94
C ILE A 387 13.07 28.47 1.10
N ILE A 388 14.01 28.43 0.14
CA ILE A 388 14.25 29.56 -0.77
C ILE A 388 13.01 29.88 -1.60
N PHE A 389 12.34 28.84 -2.12
CA PHE A 389 11.11 28.99 -2.89
C PHE A 389 9.99 29.62 -2.06
N ALA A 390 9.77 29.13 -0.83
CA ALA A 390 8.79 29.67 0.09
C ALA A 390 9.09 31.14 0.44
N SER A 391 10.35 31.47 0.77
CA SER A 391 10.75 32.84 1.08
C SER A 391 10.48 33.80 -0.09
N LYS A 392 10.85 33.41 -1.33
CA LYS A 392 10.62 34.24 -2.52
C LYS A 392 9.14 34.48 -2.80
N MET A 393 8.28 33.48 -2.58
CA MET A 393 6.84 33.62 -2.77
C MET A 393 6.23 34.65 -1.81
N PHE A 394 6.69 34.67 -0.55
CA PHE A 394 6.22 35.63 0.43
C PHE A 394 6.84 37.03 0.32
N GLU A 395 8.02 37.17 -0.28
CA GLU A 395 8.57 38.50 -0.57
C GLU A 395 7.80 39.19 -1.71
N ASN A 396 7.14 38.42 -2.58
CA ASN A 396 6.42 38.94 -3.72
C ASN A 396 5.06 39.54 -3.31
N GLU A 397 4.97 40.87 -3.32
CA GLU A 397 3.76 41.61 -2.93
C GLU A 397 2.54 41.23 -3.79
N LYS A 398 2.74 40.86 -5.06
CA LYS A 398 1.64 40.41 -5.94
C LYS A 398 1.02 39.10 -5.49
N VAL A 399 1.74 38.29 -4.72
CA VAL A 399 1.28 37.01 -4.16
C VAL A 399 0.53 37.28 -2.85
N LEU A 400 1.07 38.14 -2.00
CA LEU A 400 0.49 38.51 -0.71
C LEU A 400 -0.79 39.36 -0.83
N PHE A 401 -0.86 40.30 -1.76
CA PHE A 401 -2.01 41.20 -1.95
C PHE A 401 -2.91 40.78 -3.11
N ARG A 402 -2.81 39.52 -3.54
CA ARG A 402 -3.72 38.96 -4.54
C ARG A 402 -5.10 38.82 -3.89
N SER A 403 -6.04 39.69 -4.27
CA SER A 403 -7.45 39.70 -3.85
C SER A 403 -8.36 39.03 -4.86
#